data_AF-A0A849UPZ6-F1
#
_entry.id   AF-A0A849UPZ6-F1
#
_cell.length_a   1.000
_cell.length_b   1.000
_cell.length_c   1.000
_cell.angle_alpha   90.00
_cell.angle_beta   90.00
_cell.angle_gamma   90.00
#
_symmetry.space_group_name_H-M   'P 1'
#
loop_
_entity.id
_entity.type
_entity.pdbx_description
1 polymer ?
#
loop_
_entity_poly.entity_id
_entity_poly.type
_entity_poly.pdbx_seq_one_letter_code
_entity_poly.pdbx_strand_id
1 'polypeptide(L)'
;MKQVVFYALAAGLVLSAGCSKKEEKPSAPAVSAAKPAMPTTVAQITGKVAAVTAQAQAATKEVAQKVEAVKSALTVKPDQVMAELNQPIADIKAKAAALGQPELLAYANTYKTVLLEKKDQLAGLTSQLKALPMADMLGEKGIALKNQLSQYTAQLAGLKERYSVYLDMLKKLGVNLSAFGI
;
A
#
# COMPACT_ATOMS: atom_id res chain seq x y z
N MET A 1 24.77 7.63 -9.71
CA MET A 1 25.67 6.72 -8.96
C MET A 1 25.00 6.35 -7.65
N LYS A 2 25.11 5.07 -7.28
CA LYS A 2 24.77 4.42 -5.99
C LYS A 2 23.27 4.21 -5.74
N GLN A 3 22.78 3.04 -5.37
CA GLN A 3 23.18 1.61 -5.41
C GLN A 3 21.91 0.93 -4.87
N VAL A 4 21.29 0.06 -5.67
CA VAL A 4 20.03 -0.61 -5.33
C VAL A 4 20.36 -1.82 -4.46
N VAL A 5 20.00 -1.76 -3.18
CA VAL A 5 20.13 -2.91 -2.26
C VAL A 5 18.90 -3.81 -2.44
N PHE A 6 19.09 -4.87 -3.21
CA PHE A 6 18.16 -5.99 -3.30
C PHE A 6 18.19 -6.79 -1.99
N TYR A 7 17.12 -6.75 -1.22
CA TYR A 7 16.89 -7.73 -0.16
C TYR A 7 16.26 -8.98 -0.77
N ALA A 8 17.05 -10.05 -0.78
CA ALA A 8 16.62 -11.39 -1.11
C ALA A 8 15.62 -11.90 -0.04
N LEU A 9 14.37 -12.09 -0.41
CA LEU A 9 13.38 -12.78 0.40
C LEU A 9 13.37 -14.26 -0.02
N ALA A 10 14.20 -15.06 0.64
CA ALA A 10 14.19 -16.51 0.53
C ALA A 10 12.99 -17.06 1.33
N ALA A 11 11.89 -17.39 0.64
CA ALA A 11 10.82 -18.19 1.20
C ALA A 11 11.16 -19.68 1.00
N GLY A 12 11.74 -20.29 2.03
CA GLY A 12 11.96 -21.73 2.11
C GLY A 12 10.62 -22.48 2.15
N LEU A 13 10.41 -23.35 1.17
CA LEU A 13 9.26 -24.25 1.10
C LEU A 13 9.70 -25.59 1.72
N VAL A 14 9.47 -25.75 3.03
CA VAL A 14 9.71 -27.01 3.75
C VAL A 14 8.55 -27.96 3.44
N LEU A 15 8.78 -28.91 2.54
CA LEU A 15 7.93 -30.10 2.36
C LEU A 15 8.33 -31.14 3.42
N SER A 16 7.71 -31.07 4.59
CA SER A 16 7.77 -32.14 5.59
C SER A 16 6.88 -33.31 5.15
N ALA A 17 7.45 -34.24 4.38
CA ALA A 17 6.88 -35.58 4.21
C ALA A 17 7.30 -36.43 5.41
N GLY A 18 6.38 -36.64 6.37
CA GLY A 18 6.61 -37.44 7.57
C GLY A 18 5.34 -38.09 8.07
N CYS A 19 5.02 -39.27 7.55
CA CYS A 19 4.11 -40.23 8.18
C CYS A 19 4.70 -41.62 8.03
N SER A 20 5.53 -42.01 9.00
CA SER A 20 6.08 -43.36 9.16
C SER A 20 5.00 -44.29 9.68
N LYS A 21 4.68 -45.32 8.89
CA LYS A 21 3.86 -46.47 9.30
C LYS A 21 4.78 -47.62 9.69
N LYS A 22 4.39 -48.32 10.74
CA LYS A 22 5.10 -49.28 11.59
C LYS A 22 5.20 -50.69 10.96
N GLU A 23 6.13 -51.47 11.51
CA GLU A 23 6.15 -52.95 11.69
C GLU A 23 6.91 -53.90 10.71
N GLU A 24 7.90 -54.57 11.33
CA GLU A 24 8.35 -55.98 11.31
C GLU A 24 8.26 -56.91 10.07
N LYS A 25 9.38 -57.62 9.85
CA LYS A 25 9.60 -58.87 9.10
C LYS A 25 9.26 -60.08 10.01
N PRO A 26 9.27 -61.38 9.57
CA PRO A 26 9.45 -61.94 8.22
C PRO A 26 8.54 -63.15 7.87
N SER A 27 8.44 -63.52 6.59
CA SER A 27 8.59 -64.90 6.04
C SER A 27 8.11 -64.99 4.59
N ALA A 28 8.85 -65.77 3.79
CA ALA A 28 8.49 -66.24 2.43
C ALA A 28 7.90 -67.67 2.52
N PRO A 29 7.52 -68.39 1.43
CA PRO A 29 7.53 -68.05 -0.01
C PRO A 29 6.27 -68.49 -0.80
N ALA A 30 6.29 -68.24 -2.12
CA ALA A 30 5.90 -69.17 -3.21
C ALA A 30 4.67 -68.85 -4.12
N VAL A 31 5.00 -68.84 -5.42
CA VAL A 31 4.30 -69.25 -6.67
C VAL A 31 3.17 -68.43 -7.36
N SER A 32 3.47 -68.16 -8.64
CA SER A 32 2.64 -68.25 -9.87
C SER A 32 1.60 -67.18 -10.23
N ALA A 33 1.99 -66.45 -11.30
CA ALA A 33 1.27 -66.17 -12.54
C ALA A 33 -0.07 -65.41 -12.51
N ALA A 34 -0.08 -64.19 -13.08
CA ALA A 34 -0.91 -63.84 -14.23
C ALA A 34 -0.76 -62.36 -14.67
N LYS A 35 -0.50 -62.19 -15.97
CA LYS A 35 -0.95 -61.12 -16.89
C LYS A 35 -0.41 -59.69 -16.73
N PRO A 36 0.17 -59.08 -17.79
CA PRO A 36 0.67 -57.71 -17.76
C PRO A 36 -0.49 -56.72 -17.94
N ALA A 37 -0.74 -55.89 -16.95
CA ALA A 37 -1.62 -54.72 -17.07
C ALA A 37 -0.78 -53.46 -16.88
N MET A 38 -0.50 -52.82 -18.02
CA MET A 38 -0.09 -51.43 -18.28
C MET A 38 0.78 -50.70 -17.23
N PRO A 39 2.01 -50.26 -17.59
CA PRO A 39 2.68 -49.21 -16.86
C PRO A 39 1.91 -47.90 -17.09
N THR A 40 1.11 -47.45 -16.14
CA THR A 40 0.76 -46.03 -16.07
C THR A 40 2.05 -45.28 -15.78
N THR A 41 2.63 -44.79 -16.87
CA THR A 41 3.98 -44.23 -16.92
C THR A 41 4.09 -43.04 -15.97
N VAL A 42 5.16 -43.06 -15.18
CA VAL A 42 5.66 -41.92 -14.38
C VAL A 42 5.70 -40.63 -15.22
N ALA A 43 5.84 -40.73 -16.55
CA ALA A 43 5.76 -39.65 -17.52
C ALA A 43 4.45 -38.81 -17.47
N GLN A 44 3.29 -39.39 -17.18
CA GLN A 44 2.04 -38.61 -17.07
C GLN A 44 1.96 -37.76 -15.79
N ILE A 45 2.64 -38.19 -14.72
CA ILE A 45 2.69 -37.45 -13.45
C ILE A 45 3.67 -36.27 -13.58
N THR A 46 4.83 -36.48 -14.23
CA THR A 46 5.82 -35.40 -14.46
C THR A 46 5.29 -34.29 -15.36
N GLY A 47 4.49 -34.63 -16.39
CA GLY A 47 3.88 -33.64 -17.29
C GLY A 47 2.86 -32.72 -16.60
N LYS A 48 2.06 -33.25 -15.67
CA LYS A 48 1.10 -32.44 -14.88
C LYS A 48 1.79 -31.52 -13.87
N VAL A 49 2.87 -31.98 -13.23
CA VAL A 49 3.65 -31.15 -12.30
C VAL A 49 4.36 -30.01 -13.04
N ALA A 50 4.91 -30.26 -14.23
CA ALA A 50 5.51 -29.21 -15.06
C ALA A 50 4.48 -28.18 -15.53
N ALA A 51 3.27 -28.61 -15.92
CA ALA A 51 2.18 -27.71 -16.30
C ALA A 51 1.66 -26.84 -15.13
N VAL A 52 1.52 -27.42 -13.94
CA VAL A 52 1.12 -26.69 -12.72
C VAL A 52 2.21 -25.69 -12.28
N THR A 53 3.48 -26.05 -12.42
CA THR A 53 4.60 -25.16 -12.09
C THR A 53 4.71 -24.00 -13.10
N ALA A 54 4.48 -24.26 -14.39
CA ALA A 54 4.44 -23.21 -15.41
C ALA A 54 3.24 -22.26 -15.23
N GLN A 55 2.05 -22.78 -14.85
CA GLN A 55 0.90 -21.94 -14.48
C GLN A 55 1.16 -21.09 -13.23
N ALA A 56 1.80 -21.66 -12.21
CA ALA A 56 2.15 -20.93 -11.00
C ALA A 56 3.17 -19.80 -11.27
N GLN A 57 4.15 -20.04 -12.16
CA GLN A 57 5.14 -19.04 -12.57
C GLN A 57 4.58 -17.94 -13.48
N ALA A 58 3.63 -18.28 -14.36
CA ALA A 58 2.91 -17.29 -15.17
C ALA A 58 2.03 -16.39 -14.28
N ALA A 59 1.30 -16.98 -13.33
CA ALA A 59 0.49 -16.24 -12.36
C ALA A 59 1.34 -15.33 -11.47
N THR A 60 2.55 -15.74 -11.05
CA THR A 60 3.43 -14.87 -10.25
C THR A 60 3.99 -13.69 -11.04
N LYS A 61 4.33 -13.85 -12.32
CA LYS A 61 4.78 -12.74 -13.17
C LYS A 61 3.66 -11.75 -13.47
N GLU A 62 2.44 -12.23 -13.68
CA GLU A 62 1.26 -11.38 -13.90
C GLU A 62 0.90 -10.61 -12.62
N VAL A 63 0.96 -11.25 -11.45
CA VAL A 63 0.78 -10.58 -10.14
C VAL A 63 1.89 -9.55 -9.89
N ALA A 64 3.16 -9.87 -10.19
CA ALA A 64 4.25 -8.92 -10.03
C ALA A 64 4.12 -7.69 -10.94
N GLN A 65 3.73 -7.87 -12.21
CA GLN A 65 3.47 -6.76 -13.12
C GLN A 65 2.25 -5.93 -12.72
N LYS A 66 1.18 -6.58 -12.24
CA LYS A 66 0.01 -5.88 -11.70
C LYS A 66 0.36 -5.11 -10.42
N VAL A 67 1.19 -5.64 -9.55
CA VAL A 67 1.66 -4.93 -8.33
C VAL A 67 2.50 -3.71 -8.70
N GLU A 68 3.42 -3.81 -9.67
CA GLU A 68 4.26 -2.68 -10.09
C GLU A 68 3.45 -1.59 -10.83
N ALA A 69 2.46 -2.01 -11.63
CA ALA A 69 1.51 -1.10 -12.28
C ALA A 69 0.58 -0.41 -11.29
N VAL A 70 0.06 -1.15 -10.29
CA VAL A 70 -0.74 -0.61 -9.18
C VAL A 70 0.08 0.37 -8.35
N LYS A 71 1.35 0.07 -8.07
CA LYS A 71 2.27 0.95 -7.33
C LYS A 71 2.55 2.28 -8.05
N SER A 72 2.69 2.24 -9.37
CA SER A 72 2.89 3.44 -10.19
C SER A 72 1.60 4.25 -10.36
N ALA A 73 0.45 3.57 -10.47
CA ALA A 73 -0.87 4.19 -10.57
C ALA A 73 -1.38 4.79 -9.24
N LEU A 74 -0.92 4.27 -8.10
CA LEU A 74 -1.31 4.75 -6.77
C LEU A 74 -0.58 6.02 -6.30
N THR A 75 0.34 6.57 -7.09
CA THR A 75 1.11 7.74 -6.63
C THR A 75 0.26 9.01 -6.72
N VAL A 76 -0.46 9.29 -5.63
CA VAL A 76 -1.19 10.55 -5.44
C VAL A 76 -0.20 11.66 -5.12
N LYS A 77 -0.11 12.67 -5.99
CA LYS A 77 0.83 13.77 -5.83
C LYS A 77 0.32 14.82 -4.83
N PRO A 78 1.21 15.49 -4.06
CA PRO A 78 0.83 16.61 -3.19
C PRO A 78 0.00 17.68 -3.90
N ASP A 79 0.34 18.02 -5.14
CA ASP A 79 -0.38 19.02 -5.94
C ASP A 79 -1.84 18.62 -6.22
N GLN A 80 -2.12 17.32 -6.38
CA GLN A 80 -3.49 16.84 -6.58
C GLN A 80 -4.33 17.08 -5.32
N VAL A 81 -3.79 16.76 -4.15
CA VAL A 81 -4.44 17.00 -2.86
C VAL A 81 -4.66 18.49 -2.61
N MET A 82 -3.70 19.33 -2.98
CA MET A 82 -3.84 20.79 -2.87
C MET A 82 -4.91 21.33 -3.83
N ALA A 83 -5.03 20.76 -5.04
CA ALA A 83 -6.06 21.16 -5.99
C ALA A 83 -7.49 20.86 -5.50
N GLU A 84 -7.67 19.82 -4.67
CA GLU A 84 -8.97 19.47 -4.09
C GLU A 84 -9.53 20.55 -3.16
N LEU A 85 -8.71 21.45 -2.62
CA LEU A 85 -9.19 22.61 -1.86
C LEU A 85 -10.13 23.51 -2.65
N ASN A 86 -10.00 23.51 -3.98
CA ASN A 86 -10.85 24.27 -4.88
C ASN A 86 -12.11 23.49 -5.32
N GLN A 87 -12.28 22.25 -4.86
CA GLN A 87 -13.43 21.42 -5.17
C GLN A 87 -14.45 21.44 -4.02
N PRO A 88 -15.76 21.39 -4.32
CA PRO A 88 -16.81 21.17 -3.33
C PRO A 88 -16.58 19.87 -2.55
N ILE A 89 -16.88 19.87 -1.25
CA ILE A 89 -16.79 18.67 -0.41
C ILE A 89 -17.68 17.52 -0.92
N ALA A 90 -18.80 17.83 -1.57
CA ALA A 90 -19.66 16.82 -2.19
C ALA A 90 -18.91 16.03 -3.27
N ASP A 91 -18.11 16.70 -4.11
CA ASP A 91 -17.32 16.08 -5.17
C ASP A 91 -16.20 15.22 -4.58
N ILE A 92 -15.58 15.68 -3.49
CA ILE A 92 -14.57 14.90 -2.76
C ILE A 92 -15.18 13.62 -2.16
N LYS A 93 -16.39 13.70 -1.61
CA LYS A 93 -17.13 12.53 -1.10
C LYS A 93 -17.46 11.55 -2.22
N ALA A 94 -17.94 12.04 -3.35
CA ALA A 94 -18.25 11.21 -4.52
C ALA A 94 -16.99 10.53 -5.07
N LYS A 95 -15.89 11.28 -5.20
CA LYS A 95 -14.59 10.76 -5.59
C LYS A 95 -14.11 9.67 -4.63
N ALA A 96 -14.08 9.94 -3.33
CA ALA A 96 -13.66 8.96 -2.33
C ALA A 96 -14.52 7.68 -2.36
N ALA A 97 -15.83 7.81 -2.58
CA ALA A 97 -16.73 6.65 -2.69
C ALA A 97 -16.47 5.79 -3.94
N ALA A 98 -15.90 6.37 -4.99
CA ALA A 98 -15.55 5.66 -6.23
C ALA A 98 -14.15 5.00 -6.18
N LEU A 99 -13.34 5.31 -5.16
CA LEU A 99 -11.99 4.77 -5.01
C LEU A 99 -11.98 3.45 -4.25
N GLY A 100 -11.05 2.57 -4.62
CA GLY A 100 -10.75 1.37 -3.87
C GLY A 100 -9.93 1.67 -2.61
N GLN A 101 -9.85 0.68 -1.72
CA GLN A 101 -9.01 0.74 -0.53
C GLN A 101 -7.55 1.19 -0.78
N PRO A 102 -6.82 0.66 -1.77
CA PRO A 102 -5.43 1.04 -1.97
C PRO A 102 -5.30 2.52 -2.36
N GLU A 103 -6.17 3.02 -3.24
CA GLU A 103 -6.18 4.44 -3.64
C GLU A 103 -6.56 5.35 -2.47
N LEU A 104 -7.57 4.96 -1.68
CA LEU A 104 -7.96 5.71 -0.48
C LEU A 104 -6.80 5.83 0.52
N LEU A 105 -6.02 4.77 0.73
CA LEU A 105 -4.83 4.80 1.57
C LEU A 105 -3.74 5.72 0.98
N ALA A 106 -3.55 5.72 -0.34
CA ALA A 106 -2.61 6.62 -0.99
C ALA A 106 -3.02 8.09 -0.79
N TYR A 107 -4.30 8.43 -1.00
CA TYR A 107 -4.81 9.78 -0.74
C TYR A 107 -4.64 10.17 0.74
N ALA A 108 -5.01 9.29 1.67
CA ALA A 108 -4.87 9.56 3.11
C ALA A 108 -3.41 9.84 3.50
N ASN A 109 -2.45 9.07 3.00
CA ASN A 109 -1.02 9.29 3.27
C ASN A 109 -0.51 10.60 2.67
N THR A 110 -0.91 10.94 1.45
CA THR A 110 -0.53 12.22 0.83
C THR A 110 -1.14 13.40 1.59
N TYR A 111 -2.42 13.32 1.99
CA TYR A 111 -3.06 14.32 2.85
C TYR A 111 -2.33 14.51 4.17
N LYS A 112 -1.99 13.42 4.86
CA LYS A 112 -1.20 13.48 6.10
C LYS A 112 0.12 14.21 5.90
N THR A 113 0.84 13.91 4.81
CA THR A 113 2.12 14.52 4.49
C THR A 113 1.97 16.04 4.26
N VAL A 114 1.03 16.43 3.42
CA VAL A 114 0.74 17.84 3.11
C VAL A 114 0.27 18.60 4.35
N LEU A 115 -0.55 17.97 5.21
CA LEU A 115 -1.00 18.55 6.48
C LEU A 115 0.17 18.83 7.44
N LEU A 116 1.12 17.89 7.56
CA LEU A 116 2.31 18.08 8.39
C LEU A 116 3.18 19.22 7.86
N GLU A 117 3.45 19.24 6.55
CA GLU A 117 4.22 20.31 5.92
C GLU A 117 3.55 21.68 6.14
N LYS A 118 2.24 21.79 5.95
CA LYS A 118 1.49 23.02 6.17
C LYS A 118 1.50 23.47 7.63
N LYS A 119 1.42 22.53 8.57
CA LYS A 119 1.55 22.81 10.01
C LYS A 119 2.93 23.41 10.33
N ASP A 120 3.99 22.86 9.74
CA ASP A 120 5.35 23.33 9.99
C ASP A 120 5.60 24.69 9.34
N GLN A 121 5.07 24.93 8.14
CA GLN A 121 5.07 26.25 7.50
C GLN A 121 4.34 27.30 8.35
N LEU A 122 3.18 26.96 8.92
CA LEU A 122 2.41 27.83 9.80
C LEU A 122 3.19 28.16 11.09
N ALA A 123 3.87 27.17 11.68
CA ALA A 123 4.74 27.39 12.83
C ALA A 123 5.91 28.34 12.49
N GLY A 124 6.52 28.18 11.32
CA GLY A 124 7.55 29.09 10.81
C GLY A 124 7.05 30.52 10.67
N LEU A 125 5.91 30.74 10.00
CA LEU A 125 5.31 32.06 9.83
C LEU A 125 4.91 32.69 11.17
N THR A 126 4.38 31.89 12.10
CA THR A 126 4.02 32.35 13.46
C THR A 126 5.27 32.83 14.20
N SER A 127 6.38 32.13 14.04
CA SER A 127 7.65 32.48 14.67
C SER A 127 8.22 33.78 14.08
N GLN A 128 8.14 33.96 12.75
CA GLN A 128 8.52 35.20 12.08
C GLN A 128 7.65 36.38 12.53
N LEU A 129 6.34 36.19 12.67
CA LEU A 129 5.43 37.23 13.14
C LEU A 129 5.73 37.63 14.60
N LYS A 130 6.05 36.67 15.47
CA LYS A 130 6.44 36.93 16.87
C LYS A 130 7.78 37.63 17.02
N ALA A 131 8.70 37.39 16.09
CA ALA A 131 10.02 38.02 16.08
C ALA A 131 10.01 39.45 15.53
N LEU A 132 8.89 39.92 14.95
CA LEU A 132 8.77 41.28 14.47
C LEU A 132 8.65 42.28 15.63
N PRO A 133 9.39 43.40 15.59
CA PRO A 133 9.13 44.54 16.48
C PRO A 133 7.68 45.01 16.36
N MET A 134 7.08 45.49 17.45
CA MET A 134 5.70 45.99 17.43
C MET A 134 5.47 47.10 16.40
N ALA A 135 6.47 47.97 16.20
CA ALA A 135 6.42 49.03 15.19
C ALA A 135 6.24 48.47 13.75
N ASP A 136 6.77 47.29 13.46
CA ASP A 136 6.72 46.67 12.13
C ASP A 136 5.50 45.73 11.96
N MET A 137 4.79 45.39 13.05
CA MET A 137 3.63 44.49 13.00
C MET A 137 2.43 45.06 12.23
N LEU A 138 2.33 46.38 12.13
CA LEU A 138 1.32 47.09 11.32
C LEU A 138 1.90 47.61 10.00
N GLY A 139 3.21 47.45 9.79
CA GLY A 139 3.85 47.71 8.51
C GLY A 139 3.53 46.65 7.48
N GLU A 140 3.95 46.88 6.24
CA GLU A 140 3.70 46.00 5.09
C GLU A 140 4.10 44.55 5.37
N LYS A 141 5.27 44.34 5.97
CA LYS A 141 5.78 43.01 6.34
C LYS A 141 4.89 42.31 7.39
N GLY A 142 4.44 43.02 8.41
CA GLY A 142 3.55 42.47 9.44
C GLY A 142 2.18 42.11 8.89
N ILE A 143 1.62 42.95 8.02
CA ILE A 143 0.35 42.68 7.34
C ILE A 143 0.48 41.47 6.40
N ALA A 144 1.55 41.40 5.61
CA ALA A 144 1.80 40.29 4.70
C ALA A 144 1.89 38.94 5.45
N LEU A 145 2.63 38.89 6.56
CA LEU A 145 2.74 37.68 7.39
C LEU A 145 1.39 37.27 8.01
N LYS A 146 0.60 38.23 8.49
CA LYS A 146 -0.76 37.96 9.01
C LYS A 146 -1.66 37.38 7.92
N ASN A 147 -1.62 37.94 6.70
CA ASN A 147 -2.40 37.45 5.58
C ASN A 147 -2.00 36.02 5.18
N GLN A 148 -0.69 35.74 5.10
CA GLN A 148 -0.18 34.40 4.83
C GLN A 148 -0.58 33.40 5.91
N LEU A 149 -0.50 33.78 7.20
CA LEU A 149 -0.97 32.94 8.31
C LEU A 149 -2.46 32.63 8.20
N SER A 150 -3.28 33.62 7.90
CA SER A 150 -4.73 33.43 7.71
C SER A 150 -4.99 32.46 6.54
N GLN A 151 -4.33 32.67 5.40
CA GLN A 151 -4.45 31.80 4.24
C GLN A 151 -4.04 30.36 4.57
N TYR A 152 -2.89 30.15 5.23
CA TYR A 152 -2.42 28.81 5.56
C TYR A 152 -3.28 28.13 6.62
N THR A 153 -3.85 28.90 7.55
CA THR A 153 -4.83 28.38 8.53
C THR A 153 -6.09 27.88 7.82
N ALA A 154 -6.61 28.67 6.88
CA ALA A 154 -7.78 28.28 6.08
C ALA A 154 -7.48 27.04 5.21
N GLN A 155 -6.32 26.98 4.56
CA GLN A 155 -5.88 25.81 3.80
C GLN A 155 -5.78 24.57 4.69
N LEU A 156 -5.18 24.70 5.88
CA LEU A 156 -5.05 23.59 6.83
C LEU A 156 -6.42 23.06 7.28
N ALA A 157 -7.38 23.95 7.55
CA ALA A 157 -8.75 23.56 7.89
C ALA A 157 -9.42 22.82 6.74
N GLY A 158 -9.35 23.35 5.51
CA GLY A 158 -9.93 22.72 4.32
C GLY A 158 -9.29 21.37 3.97
N LEU A 159 -7.98 21.22 4.20
CA LEU A 159 -7.27 19.96 4.02
C LEU A 159 -7.69 18.92 5.06
N LYS A 160 -7.87 19.32 6.34
CA LYS A 160 -8.34 18.42 7.40
C LYS A 160 -9.75 17.92 7.13
N GLU A 161 -10.63 18.81 6.67
CA GLU A 161 -12.00 18.44 6.31
C GLU A 161 -12.00 17.38 5.20
N ARG A 162 -11.26 17.61 4.11
CA ARG A 162 -11.15 16.65 2.99
C ARG A 162 -10.48 15.35 3.40
N TYR A 163 -9.42 15.43 4.19
CA TYR A 163 -8.75 14.27 4.75
C TYR A 163 -9.71 13.37 5.53
N SER A 164 -10.60 13.95 6.35
CA SER A 164 -11.59 13.18 7.10
C SER A 164 -12.54 12.38 6.21
N VAL A 165 -12.87 12.88 5.01
CA VAL A 165 -13.69 12.15 4.02
C VAL A 165 -13.01 10.85 3.60
N TYR A 166 -11.71 10.90 3.27
CA TYR A 166 -10.94 9.71 2.90
C TYR A 166 -10.79 8.74 4.08
N LEU A 167 -10.53 9.25 5.29
CA LEU A 167 -10.44 8.42 6.49
C LEU A 167 -11.75 7.72 6.82
N ASP A 168 -12.87 8.41 6.69
CA ASP A 168 -14.19 7.83 6.98
C ASP A 168 -14.56 6.76 5.97
N MET A 169 -14.13 6.90 4.71
CA MET A 169 -14.29 5.83 3.71
C MET A 169 -13.45 4.61 4.06
N LEU A 170 -12.20 4.80 4.46
CA LEU A 170 -11.33 3.71 4.92
C LEU A 170 -11.91 2.98 6.14
N LYS A 171 -12.46 3.72 7.11
CA LYS A 171 -13.15 3.13 8.29
C LYS A 171 -14.37 2.31 7.87
N LYS A 172 -15.18 2.81 6.93
CA LYS A 172 -16.33 2.07 6.39
C LYS A 172 -15.94 0.76 5.71
N LEU A 173 -14.76 0.71 5.10
CA LEU A 173 -14.17 -0.49 4.51
C LEU A 173 -13.50 -1.42 5.55
N GLY A 174 -13.56 -1.09 6.84
CA GLY A 174 -12.98 -1.91 7.93
C GLY A 174 -11.46 -1.79 8.04
N VAL A 175 -10.84 -0.78 7.43
CA VAL A 175 -9.39 -0.58 7.49
C VAL A 175 -8.99 -0.07 8.88
N ASN A 176 -8.05 -0.77 9.52
CA ASN A 176 -7.44 -0.30 10.76
C ASN A 176 -6.42 0.81 10.46
N LEU A 177 -6.83 2.07 10.64
CA LEU A 177 -5.99 3.25 10.36
C LEU A 177 -4.70 3.28 11.19
N SER A 178 -4.74 2.81 12.44
CA SER A 178 -3.57 2.79 13.32
C SER A 178 -2.45 1.89 12.81
N ALA A 179 -2.77 0.83 12.06
CA ALA A 179 -1.77 -0.04 11.43
C ALA A 179 -0.95 0.69 10.35
N PHE A 180 -1.45 1.80 9.82
CA PHE A 180 -0.78 2.64 8.82
C PHE A 180 -0.20 3.93 9.42
N GLY A 181 -0.26 4.08 10.75
CA GLY A 181 0.12 5.32 11.43
C GLY A 181 -0.77 6.51 11.05
N ILE A 182 -2.01 6.24 10.67
CA ILE A 182 -3.03 7.20 10.24
C ILE A 182 -4.06 7.38 11.35
#